data_AF-A0A7H4N306-F1
#
_entry.id   AF-A0A7H4N306-F1
#
_cell.length_a   1.000
_cell.length_b   1.000
_cell.length_c   1.000
_cell.angle_alpha   90.00
_cell.angle_beta   90.00
_cell.angle_gamma   90.00
#
_symmetry.space_group_name_H-M   'P 1'
#
loop_
_entity.id
_entity.type
_entity.pdbx_description
1 polymer ?
#
loop_
_entity_poly.entity_id
_entity_poly.type
_entity_poly.pdbx_seq_one_letter_code
_entity_poly.pdbx_strand_id
1 'polypeptide(L)'
;MNEIRADLGLPLWPEFAGVTKDDGGLDREARRMMLSLERCEPCEGAGVACYSGSTVTHVGIVVNIGGLLHVAECNPGTKRNVSAVAAI
;
A
#
# COMPACT_ATOMS: atom_id res chain seq x y z
N MET A 1 7.18 -0.24 4.18
CA MET A 1 6.26 -1.34 3.82
C MET A 1 6.79 -2.70 4.21
N ASN A 2 7.93 -3.14 3.68
CA ASN A 2 8.49 -4.46 4.02
C ASN A 2 8.82 -4.61 5.51
N GLU A 3 9.22 -3.55 6.20
CA GLU A 3 9.37 -3.55 7.68
C GLU A 3 8.05 -3.93 8.39
N ILE A 4 6.94 -3.27 8.05
CA ILE A 4 5.62 -3.57 8.60
C ILE A 4 5.20 -5.00 8.28
N ARG A 5 5.45 -5.49 7.05
CA ARG A 5 5.13 -6.88 6.68
C ARG A 5 5.95 -7.88 7.48
N ALA A 6 7.24 -7.59 7.71
CA ALA A 6 8.10 -8.42 8.55
C ALA A 6 7.59 -8.49 9.99
N ASP A 7 7.21 -7.35 10.57
CA ASP A 7 6.65 -7.27 11.93
C ASP A 7 5.33 -8.06 12.06
N LEU A 8 4.52 -8.10 10.99
CA LEU A 8 3.29 -8.88 10.92
C LEU A 8 3.51 -10.36 10.56
N GLY A 9 4.75 -10.80 10.32
CA GLY A 9 5.07 -12.18 9.92
C GLY A 9 4.61 -12.55 8.50
N LEU A 10 4.42 -11.54 7.63
CA LEU A 10 3.95 -11.72 6.26
C LEU A 10 5.11 -11.79 5.25
N PRO A 11 4.94 -12.50 4.12
CA PRO A 11 5.94 -12.52 3.05
C PRO A 11 6.25 -11.11 2.56
N LEU A 12 7.52 -10.77 2.40
CA LEU A 12 7.93 -9.46 1.89
C LEU A 12 7.46 -9.27 0.45
N TRP A 13 7.12 -8.04 0.10
CA TRP A 13 6.91 -7.66 -1.29
C TRP A 13 8.24 -7.36 -1.98
N PRO A 14 8.28 -7.40 -3.32
CA PRO A 14 9.45 -6.97 -4.07
C PRO A 14 9.91 -5.58 -3.61
N GLU A 15 11.21 -5.38 -3.44
CA GLU A 15 11.72 -4.04 -3.14
C GLU A 15 11.52 -3.12 -4.34
N PHE A 16 10.85 -2.01 -4.12
CA PHE A 16 10.67 -0.94 -5.10
C PHE A 16 11.86 0.03 -5.09
N ALA A 17 13.07 -0.46 -4.82
CA ALA A 17 14.26 0.36 -4.74
C ALA A 17 14.49 1.14 -6.05
N GLY A 18 14.56 2.47 -5.96
CA GLY A 18 14.73 3.35 -7.13
C GLY A 18 13.44 3.78 -7.83
N VAL A 19 12.26 3.37 -7.34
CA VAL A 19 10.98 3.89 -7.84
C VAL A 19 10.75 5.29 -7.27
N THR A 20 11.02 6.32 -8.07
CA THR A 20 10.64 7.69 -7.73
C THR A 20 9.21 7.98 -8.20
N LYS A 21 8.62 9.06 -7.68
CA LYS A 21 7.30 9.54 -8.14
C LYS A 21 7.36 10.14 -9.55
N ASP A 22 8.57 10.33 -10.09
CA ASP A 22 8.79 10.90 -11.42
C ASP A 22 8.33 9.92 -12.51
N ASP A 23 7.85 10.48 -13.63
CA ASP A 23 7.41 9.75 -14.82
C ASP A 23 6.41 8.58 -14.58
N GLY A 24 5.63 8.64 -13.49
CA GLY A 24 4.62 7.62 -13.18
C GLY A 24 5.20 6.29 -12.68
N GLY A 25 6.45 6.27 -12.21
CA GLY A 25 7.10 5.06 -11.70
C GLY A 25 6.28 4.32 -10.64
N LEU A 26 5.65 5.05 -9.73
CA LEU A 26 4.78 4.47 -8.71
C LEU A 26 3.54 3.76 -9.29
N ASP A 27 2.87 4.36 -10.28
CA ASP A 27 1.67 3.76 -10.90
C ASP A 27 2.04 2.44 -11.60
N ARG A 28 3.14 2.43 -12.35
CA ARG A 28 3.60 1.23 -13.07
C ARG A 28 3.92 0.08 -12.13
N GLU A 29 4.73 0.34 -11.10
CA GLU A 29 5.17 -0.74 -10.21
C GLU A 29 4.09 -1.16 -9.22
N ALA A 30 3.23 -0.23 -8.76
CA ALA A 30 2.06 -0.58 -7.96
C ALA A 30 1.10 -1.48 -8.73
N ARG A 31 0.79 -1.16 -10.01
CA ARG A 31 -0.05 -2.02 -10.86
C ARG A 31 0.58 -3.38 -11.09
N ARG A 32 1.88 -3.44 -11.34
CA ARG A 32 2.60 -4.72 -11.53
C ARG A 32 2.46 -5.60 -10.29
N MET A 33 2.62 -5.01 -9.10
CA MET A 33 2.41 -5.73 -7.84
C MET A 33 0.95 -6.16 -7.67
N MET A 34 -0.02 -5.29 -7.95
CA MET A 34 -1.45 -5.60 -7.82
C MET A 34 -1.88 -6.81 -8.64
N LEU A 35 -1.30 -7.04 -9.82
CA LEU A 35 -1.59 -8.23 -10.63
C LEU A 35 -1.24 -9.55 -9.93
N SER A 36 -0.36 -9.52 -8.92
CA SER A 36 0.03 -10.70 -8.13
C SER A 36 -0.76 -10.83 -6.82
N LEU A 37 -1.65 -9.89 -6.52
CA LEU A 37 -2.43 -9.86 -5.29
C LEU A 37 -3.85 -10.39 -5.55
N GLU A 38 -4.41 -11.03 -4.53
CA GLU A 38 -5.82 -11.40 -4.51
C GLU A 38 -6.63 -10.33 -3.79
N ARG A 39 -7.82 -10.04 -4.32
CA ARG A 39 -8.76 -9.12 -3.70
C ARG A 39 -9.25 -9.70 -2.36
N CYS A 40 -9.29 -8.86 -1.34
CA CYS A 40 -9.78 -9.23 -0.01
C CYS A 40 -10.60 -8.11 0.63
N GLU A 41 -11.42 -8.49 1.62
CA GLU A 41 -11.99 -7.53 2.56
C GLU A 41 -10.89 -6.92 3.44
N PRO A 42 -11.07 -5.70 3.99
CA PRO A 42 -10.08 -5.06 4.84
C PRO A 42 -9.70 -5.96 6.04
N CYS A 43 -8.43 -6.35 6.10
CA CYS A 43 -7.88 -7.16 7.18
C CYS A 43 -6.42 -6.77 7.44
N GLU A 44 -5.89 -7.08 8.62
CA GLU A 44 -4.49 -6.82 8.95
C GLU A 44 -3.55 -7.49 7.92
N GLY A 45 -2.62 -6.70 7.38
CA GLY A 45 -1.70 -7.15 6.35
C GLY A 45 -2.16 -6.93 4.90
N ALA A 46 -3.42 -6.56 4.69
CA ALA A 46 -3.95 -6.27 3.37
C ALA A 46 -3.23 -5.07 2.73
N GLY A 47 -2.95 -5.16 1.43
CA GLY A 47 -2.42 -4.04 0.66
C GLY A 47 -3.49 -3.04 0.29
N VAL A 48 -3.15 -1.76 0.36
CA VAL A 48 -4.04 -0.64 0.00
C VAL A 48 -3.43 0.13 -1.15
N ALA A 49 -4.28 0.60 -2.06
CA ALA A 49 -3.87 1.55 -3.07
C ALA A 49 -4.88 2.68 -3.22
N CYS A 50 -4.35 3.90 -3.30
CA CYS A 50 -5.14 5.10 -3.43
C CYS A 50 -5.08 5.60 -4.88
N TYR A 51 -6.24 5.76 -5.50
CA TYR A 51 -6.35 6.20 -6.88
C TYR A 51 -6.80 7.67 -6.96
N SER A 52 -6.23 8.41 -7.91
CA SER A 52 -6.77 9.68 -8.40
C SER A 52 -7.09 9.52 -9.89
N GLY A 53 -8.38 9.46 -10.22
CA GLY A 53 -8.82 8.97 -11.52
C GLY A 53 -8.42 7.50 -11.69
N SER A 54 -7.71 7.18 -12.77
CA SER A 54 -7.17 5.84 -12.98
C SER A 54 -5.82 5.61 -12.34
N THR A 55 -5.10 6.64 -11.90
CA THR A 55 -3.67 6.55 -11.50
C THR A 55 -3.51 6.20 -10.01
N VAL A 56 -2.64 5.24 -9.68
CA VAL A 56 -2.22 4.97 -8.30
C VAL A 56 -1.32 6.09 -7.81
N THR A 57 -1.77 6.79 -6.78
CA THR A 57 -1.09 7.94 -6.17
C THR A 57 -0.40 7.59 -4.85
N HIS A 58 -0.87 6.54 -4.20
CA HIS A 58 -0.34 6.10 -2.92
C HIS A 58 -0.58 4.62 -2.68
N VAL A 59 0.24 4.03 -1.82
CA VAL A 59 0.09 2.64 -1.39
C VAL A 59 0.24 2.54 0.12
N GLY A 60 -0.52 1.62 0.70
CA GLY A 60 -0.72 1.44 2.13
C GLY A 60 -0.65 -0.05 2.53
N ILE A 61 -0.47 -0.32 3.81
CA ILE A 61 -0.73 -1.64 4.41
C ILE A 61 -1.70 -1.46 5.56
N VAL A 62 -2.73 -2.30 5.64
CA VAL A 62 -3.65 -2.30 6.76
C VAL A 62 -2.97 -2.88 8.00
N VAL A 63 -3.06 -2.18 9.13
CA VAL A 63 -2.51 -2.59 10.44
C VAL A 63 -3.60 -2.53 11.51
N ASN A 64 -3.56 -3.41 12.50
CA ASN A 64 -4.46 -3.33 13.65
C ASN A 64 -3.78 -2.58 14.80
N ILE A 65 -4.41 -1.51 15.28
CA ILE A 65 -3.95 -0.75 16.45
C ILE A 65 -5.11 -0.66 17.42
N GLY A 66 -5.00 -1.34 18.56
CA GLY A 66 -6.02 -1.31 19.60
C GLY A 66 -7.38 -1.89 19.18
N GLY A 67 -7.39 -2.88 18.28
CA GLY A 67 -8.62 -3.51 17.77
C GLY A 67 -9.26 -2.78 16.59
N LEU A 68 -8.65 -1.70 16.11
CA LEU A 68 -9.13 -0.89 14.98
C LEU A 68 -8.18 -0.99 13.79
N LEU A 69 -8.76 -1.15 12.60
CA LEU A 69 -7.99 -1.18 11.35
C LEU A 69 -7.57 0.24 10.93
N HIS A 70 -6.28 0.40 10.67
CA HIS A 70 -5.66 1.62 10.17
C HIS A 70 -4.85 1.32 8.91
N VAL A 71 -4.46 2.34 8.16
CA VAL A 71 -3.53 2.18 7.03
C VAL A 71 -2.20 2.84 7.38
N ALA A 72 -1.15 2.03 7.40
CA ALA A 72 0.22 2.50 7.50
C ALA A 72 0.78 2.75 6.09
N GLU A 73 1.34 3.93 5.87
CA GLU A 73 1.92 4.37 4.61
C GLU A 73 3.26 5.08 4.84
N CYS A 74 4.10 5.20 3.80
CA CYS A 74 5.34 5.96 3.86
C CYS A 74 5.19 7.26 3.06
N ASN A 75 5.13 8.40 3.75
CA ASN A 75 5.04 9.70 3.09
C ASN A 75 6.01 10.71 3.75
N PRO A 76 6.95 11.31 3.01
CA PRO A 76 7.75 12.41 3.54
C PRO A 76 6.86 13.64 3.75
N GLY A 77 6.53 13.96 5.00
CA GLY A 77 6.11 15.33 5.40
C GLY A 77 4.62 15.70 5.41
N THR A 78 3.66 14.79 5.22
CA THR A 78 2.23 15.14 5.36
C THR A 78 1.39 14.11 6.10
N LYS A 79 0.60 14.58 7.08
CA LYS A 79 -0.57 13.86 7.61
C LYS A 79 -1.68 13.94 6.57
N ARG A 80 -1.94 12.88 5.82
CA ARG A 80 -3.14 12.78 4.97
C ARG A 80 -4.09 11.73 5.55
N ASN A 81 -5.37 12.04 5.50
CA ASN A 81 -6.42 11.05 5.75
C ASN A 81 -6.40 10.05 4.60
N VAL A 82 -6.07 8.79 4.90
CA VAL A 82 -6.05 7.72 3.91
C VAL A 82 -7.41 7.03 3.93
N SER A 83 -8.21 7.26 2.89
CA SER A 83 -9.42 6.47 2.66
C SER A 83 -8.98 5.13 2.05
N ALA A 84 -9.13 4.04 2.81
CA ALA A 84 -8.82 2.71 2.33
C ALA A 84 -9.83 2.30 1.25
N VAL A 85 -9.35 2.04 0.04
CA VAL A 85 -10.08 1.28 -0.96
C VAL A 85 -9.26 0.02 -1.19
N ALA A 86 -9.81 -1.14 -0.78
CA ALA A 86 -9.29 -2.44 -1.17
C ALA A 86 -9.45 -2.56 -2.69
N ALA A 87 -8.34 -2.75 -3.42
CA ALA A 87 -8.35 -2.70 -4.88
C ALA A 87 -9.04 -3.93 -5.51
N ILE A 88 -9.67 -3.68 -6.66
CA ILE A 88 -10.41 -4.61 -7.54
C ILE A 88 -9.42 -5.47 -8.33
#